data_AF-A0A2I0NFJ0-F1
#
_entry.id   AF-A0A2I0NFJ0-F1
#
_cell.length_a   1.000
_cell.length_b   1.000
_cell.length_c   1.000
_cell.angle_alpha   90.00
_cell.angle_beta   90.00
_cell.angle_gamma   90.00
#
_symmetry.space_group_name_H-M   'P 1'
#
loop_
_entity.id
_entity.type
_entity.pdbx_description
1 polymer ?
#
loop_
_entity_poly.entity_id
_entity_poly.type
_entity_poly.pdbx_seq_one_letter_code
_entity_poly.pdbx_strand_id
1 'polypeptide(L)'
;MINTILTLLIGWLGIISSLAISIAGVIRSKPVWLIIGAMLAVPFSWYLSGWPLFQYIGLLLPLFQLGAAVAIQRHVTWLAWLLLLPFAGIAAWLGITVLMQ
;
A
#
# COMPACT_ATOMS: atom_id res chain seq x y z
N MET A 1 20.09 13.74 6.74
CA MET A 1 18.75 13.64 7.40
C MET A 1 17.65 13.15 6.45
N ILE A 2 17.60 13.60 5.19
CA ILE A 2 16.62 13.11 4.18
C ILE A 2 16.67 11.58 3.99
N ASN A 3 17.87 10.98 4.00
CA ASN A 3 18.01 9.54 3.79
C ASN A 3 17.29 8.72 4.86
N THR A 4 17.30 9.12 6.14
CA THR A 4 16.69 8.34 7.21
C THR A 4 15.17 8.26 7.09
N ILE A 5 14.52 9.36 6.71
CA ILE A 5 13.06 9.43 6.52
C ILE A 5 12.64 8.59 5.30
N LEU A 6 13.40 8.67 4.21
CA LEU A 6 13.18 7.83 3.03
C LEU A 6 13.37 6.35 3.36
N THR A 7 14.38 5.96 4.16
CA THR A 7 14.56 4.57 4.58
C THR A 7 13.37 4.07 5.42
N LEU A 8 12.81 4.90 6.30
CA LEU A 8 11.65 4.54 7.11
C LEU A 8 10.37 4.42 6.26
N LEU A 9 10.17 5.31 5.29
CA LEU A 9 9.00 5.33 4.40
C LEU A 9 9.03 4.26 3.29
N ILE A 10 10.21 3.95 2.76
CA ILE A 10 10.38 2.93 1.71
C ILE A 10 10.51 1.53 2.34
N GLY A 11 11.06 1.47 3.55
CA GLY A 11 11.24 0.22 4.28
C GLY A 11 9.95 -0.34 4.88
N TRP A 12 10.13 -1.38 5.69
CA TRP A 12 9.05 -2.12 6.34
C TRP A 12 8.06 -1.25 7.13
N LEU A 13 8.54 -0.18 7.76
CA LEU A 13 7.69 0.70 8.54
C LEU A 13 6.66 1.43 7.66
N GLY A 14 7.06 1.94 6.50
CA GLY A 14 6.15 2.58 5.55
C GLY A 14 5.13 1.59 4.98
N ILE A 15 5.58 0.39 4.59
CA ILE A 15 4.72 -0.66 4.02
C ILE A 15 3.66 -1.10 5.05
N ILE A 16 4.12 -1.47 6.26
CA ILE A 16 3.26 -1.96 7.33
C ILE A 16 2.31 -0.86 7.80
N SER A 17 2.79 0.38 7.99
CA SER A 17 1.93 1.49 8.41
C SER A 17 0.89 1.85 7.35
N SER A 18 1.26 1.91 6.06
CA SER A 18 0.32 2.11 4.95
C SER A 18 -0.78 1.05 4.94
N LEU A 19 -0.40 -0.23 5.03
CA LEU A 19 -1.35 -1.35 5.04
C LEU A 19 -2.25 -1.29 6.28
N ALA A 20 -1.67 -1.11 7.47
CA ALA A 20 -2.42 -1.06 8.73
C ALA A 20 -3.42 0.09 8.77
N ILE A 21 -3.01 1.29 8.32
CA ILE A 21 -3.88 2.46 8.21
C ILE A 21 -5.01 2.22 7.20
N SER A 22 -4.70 1.61 6.05
CA SER A 22 -5.71 1.27 5.04
C SER A 22 -6.72 0.25 5.56
N ILE A 23 -6.25 -0.80 6.23
CA ILE A 23 -7.11 -1.81 6.88
C ILE A 23 -8.01 -1.16 7.93
N ALA A 24 -7.44 -0.30 8.81
CA ALA A 24 -8.21 0.45 9.79
C ALA A 24 -9.27 1.34 9.12
N GLY A 25 -8.95 1.93 7.97
CA GLY A 25 -9.87 2.71 7.15
C GLY A 25 -11.06 1.91 6.63
N VAL A 26 -10.81 0.69 6.15
CA VAL A 26 -11.87 -0.23 5.70
C VAL A 26 -12.74 -0.66 6.88
N ILE A 27 -12.15 -1.10 7.99
CA ILE A 27 -12.88 -1.53 9.19
C ILE A 27 -13.76 -0.40 9.74
N ARG A 28 -13.23 0.82 9.80
CA ARG A 28 -13.96 2.00 10.30
C ARG A 28 -14.86 2.65 9.25
N SER A 29 -14.89 2.14 8.01
CA SER A 29 -15.58 2.75 6.87
C SER A 29 -15.24 4.24 6.69
N LYS A 30 -13.96 4.61 6.89
CA LYS A 30 -13.46 5.99 6.76
C LYS A 30 -12.54 6.08 5.54
N PRO A 31 -13.01 6.64 4.40
CA PRO A 31 -12.22 6.71 3.16
C PRO A 31 -10.95 7.55 3.32
N VAL A 32 -10.96 8.55 4.21
CA VAL A 32 -9.78 9.39 4.52
C VAL A 32 -8.58 8.56 4.96
N TRP A 33 -8.80 7.48 5.71
CA TRP A 33 -7.71 6.62 6.19
C TRP A 33 -7.06 5.86 5.04
N LEU A 34 -7.85 5.40 4.07
CA LEU A 34 -7.33 4.76 2.85
C LEU A 34 -6.51 5.73 1.99
N ILE A 35 -6.90 7.01 1.94
CA ILE A 35 -6.12 8.05 1.25
C ILE A 35 -4.78 8.28 1.95
N ILE A 36 -4.76 8.35 3.28
CA ILE A 36 -3.51 8.46 4.05
C ILE A 36 -2.61 7.24 3.81
N GLY A 37 -3.19 6.04 3.81
CA GLY A 37 -2.50 4.80 3.45
C GLY A 37 -1.87 4.88 2.06
N ALA A 38 -2.63 5.36 1.06
CA ALA A 38 -2.17 5.57 -0.31
C ALA A 38 -0.98 6.52 -0.38
N MET A 39 -1.01 7.64 0.35
CA MET A 39 0.11 8.57 0.39
C MET A 39 1.37 7.94 0.98
N LEU A 40 1.23 7.12 2.03
CA LEU A 40 2.34 6.37 2.63
C LEU A 40 2.87 5.25 1.72
N ALA A 41 2.03 4.71 0.82
CA ALA A 41 2.44 3.72 -0.16
C ALA A 41 3.24 4.33 -1.33
N VAL A 42 3.19 5.65 -1.58
CA VAL A 42 3.85 6.28 -2.73
C VAL A 42 5.37 6.03 -2.76
N PRO A 43 6.14 6.26 -1.68
CA PRO A 43 7.59 6.03 -1.71
C PRO A 43 7.95 4.57 -1.99
N PHE A 44 7.20 3.64 -1.40
CA PHE A 44 7.36 2.20 -1.64
C PHE A 44 7.01 1.79 -3.07
N SER A 45 5.91 2.31 -3.60
CA SER A 45 5.46 2.11 -4.97
C SER A 45 6.48 2.61 -5.99
N TRP A 46 7.07 3.78 -5.72
CA TRP A 46 8.16 4.34 -6.52
C TRP A 46 9.43 3.49 -6.44
N TYR A 47 9.76 2.95 -5.28
CA TYR A 47 10.89 2.03 -5.14
C TYR A 47 10.67 0.73 -5.94
N LEU A 48 9.46 0.18 -5.90
CA LEU A 48 9.11 -1.03 -6.63
C LEU A 48 9.17 -0.87 -8.16
N SER A 49 8.85 0.32 -8.70
CA SER A 49 8.92 0.53 -10.14
C SER A 49 10.35 0.50 -10.70
N GLY A 50 11.36 0.57 -9.84
CA GLY A 50 12.76 0.31 -10.21
C GLY A 50 13.07 -1.17 -10.46
N TRP A 51 12.18 -2.09 -10.08
CA TRP A 51 12.37 -3.53 -10.29
C TRP A 51 11.76 -4.00 -11.62
N PRO A 52 12.45 -4.83 -12.43
CA PRO A 52 11.96 -5.27 -13.74
C PRO A 52 10.59 -5.94 -13.69
N LEU A 53 10.32 -6.71 -12.63
CA LEU A 53 9.05 -7.41 -12.45
C LEU A 53 7.87 -6.45 -12.20
N PHE A 54 8.13 -5.28 -11.61
CA PHE A 54 7.11 -4.34 -11.14
C PHE A 54 7.19 -2.97 -11.81
N GLN A 55 7.95 -2.84 -12.89
CA GLN A 55 8.20 -1.56 -13.55
C GLN A 55 6.90 -0.80 -13.90
N TYR A 56 5.89 -1.52 -14.38
CA TYR A 56 4.60 -0.93 -14.77
C TYR A 56 3.53 -1.01 -13.68
N ILE A 57 3.57 -2.05 -12.85
CA ILE A 57 2.53 -2.32 -11.84
C ILE A 57 2.83 -1.72 -10.48
N GLY A 58 4.10 -1.40 -10.19
CA GLY A 58 4.54 -0.81 -8.93
C GLY A 58 3.83 0.51 -8.65
N LEU A 59 3.69 1.37 -9.67
CA LEU A 59 2.99 2.66 -9.58
C LEU A 59 1.46 2.55 -9.41
N LEU A 60 0.88 1.37 -9.69
CA LEU A 60 -0.56 1.14 -9.49
C LEU A 60 -0.91 0.88 -8.02
N LEU A 61 0.06 0.54 -7.17
CA LEU A 61 -0.14 0.19 -5.76
C LEU A 61 -0.92 1.26 -4.95
N PRO A 62 -0.57 2.56 -5.00
CA PRO A 62 -1.33 3.59 -4.30
C PRO A 62 -2.71 3.79 -4.93
N LEU A 63 -2.86 3.59 -6.24
CA LEU A 63 -4.13 3.71 -6.94
C LEU A 63 -5.12 2.63 -6.49
N PHE A 64 -4.66 1.42 -6.15
CA PHE A 64 -5.50 0.40 -5.55
C PHE A 64 -6.04 0.83 -4.18
N GLN A 65 -5.23 1.45 -3.33
CA GLN A 65 -5.69 2.01 -2.05
C GLN A 65 -6.66 3.19 -2.24
N LEU A 66 -6.44 4.05 -3.24
CA LEU A 66 -7.40 5.11 -3.61
C LEU A 66 -8.71 4.53 -4.15
N GLY A 67 -8.65 3.49 -4.99
CA GLY A 67 -9.82 2.77 -5.45
C GLY A 67 -10.61 2.17 -4.29
N ALA A 68 -9.92 1.63 -3.28
CA ALA A 68 -10.55 1.13 -2.06
C ALA A 68 -11.24 2.26 -1.29
N ALA A 69 -10.67 3.47 -1.26
CA ALA A 69 -11.32 4.65 -0.68
C ALA A 69 -12.64 4.98 -1.40
N VAL A 70 -12.66 4.95 -2.73
CA VAL A 70 -13.87 5.16 -3.54
C VAL A 70 -14.91 4.06 -3.28
N ALA A 71 -14.48 2.80 -3.17
CA ALA A 71 -15.36 1.67 -2.87
C ALA A 71 -16.04 1.83 -1.49
N ILE A 72 -15.28 2.26 -0.47
CA ILE A 72 -15.83 2.59 0.86
C ILE A 72 -16.80 3.77 0.79
N GLN A 73 -16.49 4.81 0.03
CA GLN A 73 -17.40 5.95 -0.16
C GLN A 73 -18.74 5.53 -0.79
N ARG A 74 -18.73 4.49 -1.63
CA ARG A 74 -19.94 3.91 -2.24
C ARG A 74 -20.60 2.82 -1.39
N HIS A 75 -20.16 2.63 -0.14
CA HIS A 75 -20.63 1.57 0.76
C HIS A 75 -20.41 0.12 0.24
N VAL A 76 -19.46 -0.07 -0.68
CA VAL A 76 -19.12 -1.39 -1.26
C VAL A 76 -17.86 -1.95 -0.58
N THR A 77 -17.98 -2.38 0.66
CA THR A 77 -16.83 -2.78 1.50
C THR A 77 -16.06 -3.98 0.96
N TRP A 78 -16.75 -4.96 0.34
CA TRP A 78 -16.08 -6.14 -0.23
C TRP A 78 -15.09 -5.76 -1.35
N LEU A 79 -15.44 -4.75 -2.15
CA LEU A 79 -14.59 -4.26 -3.24
C LEU A 79 -13.36 -3.54 -2.69
N ALA A 80 -13.48 -2.84 -1.56
CA ALA A 80 -12.36 -2.22 -0.88
C ALA A 80 -11.33 -3.27 -0.40
N TRP A 81 -11.80 -4.39 0.15
CA TRP A 81 -10.93 -5.52 0.53
C TRP A 81 -10.24 -6.15 -0.69
N LEU A 82 -10.99 -6.35 -1.78
CA LEU A 82 -10.44 -6.90 -3.02
C LEU A 82 -9.36 -5.97 -3.62
N LEU A 83 -9.55 -4.66 -3.54
CA LEU A 83 -8.56 -3.68 -4.00
C LEU A 83 -7.33 -3.59 -3.08
N LEU A 84 -7.44 -3.92 -1.79
CA LEU A 84 -6.27 -3.97 -0.89
C LEU A 84 -5.43 -5.24 -1.08
N LEU A 85 -6.01 -6.32 -1.59
CA LEU A 85 -5.32 -7.61 -1.76
C LEU A 85 -4.04 -7.53 -2.61
N PRO A 86 -4.01 -6.86 -3.78
CA PRO A 86 -2.77 -6.71 -4.56
C PRO A 86 -1.64 -6.07 -3.76
N PHE A 87 -1.94 -5.03 -2.99
CA PHE A 87 -0.94 -4.36 -2.15
C PHE A 87 -0.45 -5.27 -1.03
N ALA A 88 -1.36 -5.96 -0.33
CA ALA A 88 -1.02 -6.91 0.73
C ALA A 88 -0.21 -8.10 0.19
N GLY A 89 -0.57 -8.63 -0.98
CA GLY A 89 0.11 -9.75 -1.62
C GLY A 89 1.52 -9.41 -2.05
N ILE A 90 1.73 -8.22 -2.65
CA ILE A 90 3.08 -7.74 -3.00
C ILE A 90 3.92 -7.53 -1.75
N ALA A 91 3.36 -6.92 -0.70
CA ALA A 91 4.05 -6.75 0.58
C ALA A 91 4.47 -8.09 1.21
N ALA A 92 3.57 -9.08 1.20
CA ALA A 92 3.83 -10.42 1.72
C ALA A 92 4.90 -11.16 0.90
N TRP A 93 4.82 -11.11 -0.44
CA TRP A 93 5.82 -11.70 -1.33
C TRP A 93 7.21 -11.11 -1.07
N LEU A 94 7.29 -9.79 -0.92
CA LEU A 94 8.55 -9.10 -0.62
C LEU A 94 9.09 -9.55 0.75
N GLY A 95 8.21 -9.78 1.72
CA GLY A 95 8.58 -10.25 3.06
C GLY A 95 9.15 -11.66 3.04
N ILE A 96 8.48 -12.57 2.33
CA ILE A 96 8.98 -13.94 2.13
C ILE A 96 10.32 -13.92 1.40
N THR A 97 10.45 -13.11 0.35
CA THR A 97 11.69 -12.99 -0.43
C THR A 97 12.86 -12.52 0.45
N VAL A 98 12.64 -11.54 1.34
CA VAL A 98 13.68 -11.06 2.28
C VAL A 98 14.01 -12.11 3.36
N LEU A 99 13.03 -12.89 3.82
CA LEU A 99 13.25 -13.94 4.82
C LEU A 99 13.98 -15.17 4.26
N MET A 100 13.86 -15.41 2.94
CA MET A 100 14.49 -16.54 2.25
C MET A 100 15.87 -16.20 1.65
N GLN A 101 16.30 -14.94 1.74
CA GLN A 101 17.66 -14.50 1.41
C GLN A 101 18.61 -14.74 2.57
#